data_AF-L1NBP4-F1
#
_entry.id   AF-L1NBP4-F1
#
_cell.length_a   1.000
_cell.length_b   1.000
_cell.length_c   1.000
_cell.angle_alpha   90.00
_cell.angle_beta   90.00
_cell.angle_gamma   90.00
#
_symmetry.space_group_name_H-M   'P 1'
#
loop_
_entity.id
_entity.type
_entity.pdbx_description
1 polymer ?
#
loop_
_entity_poly.entity_id
_entity_poly.type
_entity_poly.pdbx_seq_one_letter_code
_entity_poly.pdbx_strand_id
1 'polypeptide(L)'
;MSAHPRLLSRLETFLASERGRRILNRFYSWGAAFVILGALFKLLHIRYGDEILLVSMLTEFVVFFISGFERPEKSYDWEAVFPELRGAEEVPLSESISRREALIQRAQQGAPAIQSETCASQSPQPLVSQQTLSSEEVEHLREAIDRLGEAAAQLARIGSVSSEMTKRYELMALDYSKMSQHSAQYLGEMESLARNVTGLNAIYELQLKSISSQVETIDRINSGLQHIRQMYEGGLPDSEAFGRESAHLTQQLTQLNDVYARLLRALTVNMTTPGAPHTPYSASPTDQDDHIAR
;
A
#
# COMPACT_ATOMS: atom_id res chain seq x y z
N MET A 1 32.00 -12.17 -40.63
CA MET A 1 32.14 -11.00 -39.74
C MET A 1 31.80 -11.42 -38.33
N SER A 2 32.82 -11.73 -37.54
CA SER A 2 32.75 -12.25 -36.17
C SER A 2 33.21 -11.19 -35.18
N ALA A 3 32.28 -10.63 -34.40
CA ALA A 3 32.53 -10.05 -33.08
C ALA A 3 31.21 -9.52 -32.53
N HIS A 4 30.64 -10.14 -31.47
CA HIS A 4 29.97 -9.46 -30.34
C HIS A 4 29.42 -10.37 -29.20
N PRO A 5 29.85 -11.64 -28.97
CA PRO A 5 29.38 -12.36 -27.77
C PRO A 5 29.94 -11.80 -26.45
N ARG A 6 31.04 -11.02 -26.50
CA ARG A 6 31.68 -10.44 -25.30
C ARG A 6 31.04 -9.14 -24.79
N LEU A 7 30.28 -8.43 -25.62
CA LEU A 7 29.57 -7.22 -25.17
C LEU A 7 28.30 -7.59 -24.41
N LEU A 8 27.57 -8.59 -24.91
CA LEU A 8 26.37 -9.12 -24.25
C LEU A 8 26.71 -9.70 -22.88
N SER A 9 27.80 -10.47 -22.75
CA SER A 9 28.21 -11.01 -21.45
C SER A 9 28.68 -9.93 -20.46
N ARG A 10 29.33 -8.86 -20.94
CA ARG A 10 29.72 -7.73 -20.08
C ARG A 10 28.53 -6.87 -19.64
N LEU A 11 27.53 -6.70 -20.51
CA LEU A 11 26.27 -6.04 -20.16
C LEU A 11 25.47 -6.89 -19.18
N GLU A 12 25.36 -8.21 -19.40
CA GLU A 12 24.68 -9.13 -18.49
C GLU A 12 25.35 -9.15 -17.10
N THR A 13 26.67 -9.15 -17.05
CA THR A 13 27.42 -9.07 -15.78
C THR A 13 27.29 -7.70 -15.10
N PHE A 14 27.10 -6.62 -15.87
CA PHE A 14 26.92 -5.26 -15.36
C PHE A 14 25.48 -4.99 -14.88
N LEU A 15 24.48 -5.50 -15.58
CA LEU A 15 23.07 -5.45 -15.19
C LEU A 15 22.82 -6.31 -13.94
N ALA A 16 23.44 -7.50 -13.85
CA ALA A 16 23.39 -8.35 -12.66
C ALA A 16 24.13 -7.79 -11.42
N SER A 17 24.90 -6.71 -11.58
CA SER A 17 25.58 -6.03 -10.48
C SER A 17 24.61 -5.17 -9.66
N GLU A 18 24.89 -4.99 -8.36
CA GLU A 18 24.20 -4.06 -7.44
C GLU A 18 23.98 -2.63 -7.99
N ARG A 19 24.83 -2.19 -8.93
CA ARG A 19 24.68 -0.91 -9.62
C ARG A 19 23.72 -0.98 -10.81
N GLY A 20 23.72 -2.09 -11.56
CA GLY A 20 22.82 -2.34 -12.68
C GLY A 20 21.37 -2.42 -12.24
N ARG A 21 21.08 -3.22 -11.20
CA ARG A 21 19.74 -3.34 -10.60
C ARG A 21 19.15 -2.00 -10.12
N ARG A 22 19.99 -1.11 -9.56
CA ARG A 22 19.55 0.24 -9.14
C ARG A 22 19.25 1.16 -10.31
N ILE A 23 20.05 1.07 -11.36
CA ILE A 23 19.83 1.83 -12.60
C ILE A 23 18.54 1.33 -13.27
N LEU A 24 18.32 0.02 -13.30
CA LEU A 24 17.10 -0.59 -13.83
C LEU A 24 15.84 -0.16 -13.07
N ASN A 25 15.86 -0.25 -11.74
CA ASN A 25 14.74 0.20 -10.91
C ASN A 25 14.43 1.70 -11.14
N ARG A 26 15.47 2.50 -11.45
CA ARG A 26 15.28 3.91 -11.82
C ARG A 26 14.59 4.07 -13.18
N PHE A 27 15.00 3.30 -14.19
CA PHE A 27 14.34 3.31 -15.50
C PHE A 27 12.90 2.80 -15.42
N TYR A 28 12.62 1.77 -14.60
CA TYR A 28 11.26 1.31 -14.32
C TYR A 28 10.40 2.42 -13.71
N SER A 29 10.90 3.05 -12.65
CA SER A 29 10.16 4.11 -11.96
C SER A 29 9.94 5.34 -12.85
N TRP A 30 10.91 5.65 -13.72
CA TRP A 30 10.82 6.81 -14.63
C TRP A 30 9.90 6.54 -15.83
N GLY A 31 9.93 5.33 -16.39
CA GLY A 31 9.00 4.88 -17.42
C GLY A 31 7.55 4.93 -16.95
N ALA A 32 7.26 4.31 -15.80
CA ALA A 32 5.93 4.29 -15.20
C ALA A 32 5.39 5.71 -14.93
N ALA A 33 6.23 6.63 -14.45
CA ALA A 33 5.83 8.03 -14.25
C ALA A 33 5.43 8.72 -15.57
N PHE A 34 6.17 8.46 -16.65
CA PHE A 34 5.87 9.03 -17.96
C PHE A 34 4.57 8.48 -18.56
N VAL A 35 4.26 7.20 -18.32
CA VAL A 35 2.99 6.57 -18.71
C VAL A 35 1.81 7.17 -17.99
N ILE A 36 1.92 7.30 -16.67
CA ILE A 36 0.87 7.91 -15.84
C ILE A 36 0.63 9.37 -16.29
N LEU A 37 1.68 10.10 -16.67
CA LEU A 37 1.55 11.45 -17.22
C LEU A 37 0.79 11.47 -18.56
N GLY A 38 1.09 10.54 -19.48
CA GLY A 38 0.36 10.44 -20.75
C GLY A 38 -1.11 10.04 -20.57
N ALA A 39 -1.39 9.10 -19.65
CA ALA A 39 -2.76 8.73 -19.29
C ALA A 39 -3.53 9.89 -18.65
N LEU A 40 -2.86 10.66 -17.77
CA LEU A 40 -3.44 11.85 -17.14
C LEU A 40 -3.86 12.90 -18.18
N PHE A 41 -3.00 13.15 -19.17
CA PHE A 41 -3.30 14.10 -20.24
C PHE A 41 -4.44 13.65 -21.17
N LYS A 42 -4.55 12.35 -21.42
CA LYS A 42 -5.71 11.80 -22.13
C LYS A 42 -7.01 11.99 -21.34
N LEU A 43 -6.98 11.78 -20.02
CA LEU A 43 -8.15 11.97 -19.15
C LEU A 43 -8.57 13.44 -19.05
N LEU A 44 -7.61 14.36 -18.94
CA LEU A 44 -7.84 15.79 -18.84
C LEU A 44 -8.31 16.44 -20.17
N HIS A 45 -8.40 15.66 -21.27
CA HIS A 45 -8.78 16.14 -22.61
C HIS A 45 -7.98 17.38 -23.05
N ILE A 46 -6.70 17.43 -22.68
CA ILE A 46 -5.83 18.50 -23.15
C ILE A 46 -5.51 18.33 -24.64
N ARG A 47 -5.33 19.43 -25.35
CA ARG A 47 -4.87 19.43 -26.75
C ARG A 47 -3.53 18.66 -26.83
N TYR A 48 -3.39 17.75 -27.79
CA TYR A 48 -2.28 16.79 -27.93
C TYR A 48 -2.25 15.60 -26.95
N GLY A 49 -3.32 15.35 -26.17
CA GLY A 49 -3.37 14.21 -25.24
C GLY A 49 -3.16 12.83 -25.89
N ASP A 50 -3.63 12.65 -27.13
CA ASP A 50 -3.48 11.39 -27.88
C ASP A 50 -2.05 11.13 -28.32
N GLU A 51 -1.33 12.16 -28.76
CA GLU A 51 0.06 12.05 -29.19
C GLU A 51 0.97 11.77 -27.99
N ILE A 52 0.75 12.47 -26.87
CA ILE A 52 1.53 12.26 -25.65
C ILE A 52 1.27 10.86 -25.07
N LEU A 53 0.03 10.36 -25.13
CA LEU A 53 -0.31 9.01 -24.71
C LEU A 53 0.34 7.95 -25.61
N LEU A 54 0.38 8.16 -26.93
CA LEU A 54 1.05 7.25 -27.85
C LEU A 54 2.55 7.19 -27.54
N VAL A 55 3.20 8.33 -27.32
CA VAL A 55 4.63 8.40 -26.98
C VAL A 55 4.91 7.77 -25.62
N SER A 56 4.04 7.96 -24.62
CA SER A 56 4.23 7.37 -23.30
C SER A 56 4.03 5.86 -23.30
N MET A 57 3.04 5.35 -24.02
CA MET A 57 2.82 3.92 -24.21
C MET A 57 3.96 3.24 -24.97
N LEU A 58 4.54 3.92 -25.97
CA LEU A 58 5.73 3.44 -26.68
C LEU A 58 6.95 3.36 -25.74
N THR A 59 7.10 4.38 -24.89
CA THR A 59 8.19 4.42 -23.90
C THR A 59 8.06 3.27 -22.90
N GLU A 60 6.85 2.96 -22.45
CA GLU A 60 6.59 1.83 -21.56
C GLU A 60 6.87 0.48 -22.18
N PHE A 61 6.46 0.31 -23.44
CA PHE A 61 6.76 -0.89 -24.20
C PHE A 61 8.27 -1.15 -24.24
N VAL A 62 9.10 -0.12 -24.46
CA VAL A 62 10.56 -0.26 -24.47
C VAL A 62 11.11 -0.62 -23.09
N VAL A 63 10.61 0.01 -22.02
CA VAL A 63 11.05 -0.28 -20.64
C VAL A 63 10.67 -1.71 -20.23
N PHE A 64 9.44 -2.16 -20.52
CA PHE A 64 9.02 -3.54 -20.28
C PHE A 64 9.77 -4.54 -21.15
N PHE A 65 10.03 -4.21 -22.41
CA PHE A 65 10.78 -5.08 -23.30
C PHE A 65 12.19 -5.33 -22.78
N ILE A 66 12.88 -4.30 -22.29
CA ILE A 66 14.21 -4.44 -21.68
C ILE A 66 14.11 -5.22 -20.35
N SER A 67 13.11 -4.93 -19.52
CA SER A 67 12.86 -5.63 -18.25
C SER A 67 12.55 -7.12 -18.43
N GLY A 68 11.87 -7.50 -19.52
CA GLY A 68 11.54 -8.90 -19.83
C GLY A 68 12.76 -9.79 -20.10
N PHE A 69 13.93 -9.21 -20.38
CA PHE A 69 15.19 -9.95 -20.47
C PHE A 69 15.92 -10.08 -19.12
N GLU A 70 15.39 -9.48 -18.05
CA GLU A 70 15.92 -9.59 -16.69
C GLU A 70 15.40 -10.87 -16.01
N ARG A 71 16.27 -11.57 -15.28
CA ARG A 71 15.87 -12.75 -14.50
C ARG A 71 15.06 -12.31 -13.28
N PRO A 72 14.01 -13.06 -12.87
CA PRO A 72 13.19 -12.73 -11.71
C PRO A 72 14.05 -12.59 -10.45
N GLU A 73 13.65 -11.69 -9.56
CA GLU A 73 14.36 -11.42 -8.30
C GLU A 73 14.64 -12.72 -7.55
N LYS A 74 15.88 -12.90 -7.09
CA LYS A 74 16.26 -14.04 -6.24
C LYS A 74 15.37 -14.00 -5.00
N SER A 75 14.50 -15.00 -4.86
CA SER A 75 13.82 -15.29 -3.61
C SER A 75 14.92 -15.49 -2.56
N TYR A 76 14.93 -14.62 -1.56
CA TYR A 76 15.84 -14.76 -0.46
C TYR A 76 15.31 -15.90 0.40
N ASP A 77 15.98 -17.05 0.39
CA ASP A 77 15.61 -18.23 1.18
C ASP A 77 15.90 -17.94 2.67
N TRP A 78 15.00 -17.17 3.28
CA TRP A 78 15.06 -16.76 4.70
C TRP A 78 15.09 -17.96 5.65
N GLU A 79 14.67 -19.14 5.19
CA GLU A 79 14.78 -20.44 5.84
C GLU A 79 16.22 -20.89 6.10
N ALA A 80 17.19 -20.40 5.31
CA ALA A 80 18.60 -20.70 5.51
C ALA A 80 19.23 -19.87 6.65
N VAL A 81 18.65 -18.69 6.95
CA VAL A 81 19.15 -17.76 7.96
C VAL A 81 18.39 -17.91 9.28
N PHE A 82 17.11 -18.30 9.23
CA PHE A 82 16.26 -18.55 10.39
C PHE A 82 15.77 -20.00 10.35
N PRO A 83 16.55 -20.97 10.91
CA PRO A 83 16.14 -22.36 10.97
C PRO A 83 14.85 -22.58 11.77
N GLU A 84 14.47 -21.62 12.64
CA GLU A 84 13.18 -21.55 13.35
C GLU A 84 11.97 -21.63 12.40
N LEU A 85 12.09 -21.12 11.16
CA LEU A 85 10.99 -21.11 10.21
C LEU A 85 10.85 -22.41 9.40
N ARG A 86 11.88 -23.28 9.39
CA ARG A 86 11.79 -24.62 8.77
C ARG A 86 10.96 -25.61 9.57
N GLY A 87 10.68 -25.28 10.83
CA GLY A 87 10.11 -26.20 11.83
C GLY A 87 8.74 -25.82 12.35
N ALA A 88 7.94 -25.03 11.62
CA ALA A 88 6.52 -24.85 11.93
C ALA A 88 5.68 -26.09 11.55
N GLU A 89 6.26 -27.28 11.66
CA GLU A 89 5.49 -28.51 11.83
C GLU A 89 5.24 -28.61 13.34
N GLU A 90 3.96 -28.58 13.70
CA GLU A 90 3.46 -28.49 15.08
C GLU A 90 4.08 -29.58 15.96
N VAL A 91 5.21 -29.28 16.60
CA VAL A 91 5.73 -30.12 17.69
C VAL A 91 4.64 -30.12 18.76
N PRO A 92 4.00 -31.27 19.04
CA PRO A 92 2.88 -31.30 19.97
C PRO A 92 3.34 -30.74 21.30
N LEU A 93 2.54 -29.83 21.85
CA LEU A 93 2.86 -29.06 23.06
C LEU A 93 3.35 -29.96 24.20
N SER A 94 2.88 -31.21 24.27
CA SER A 94 3.34 -32.25 25.20
C SER A 94 4.83 -32.56 25.11
N GLU A 95 5.40 -32.67 23.90
CA GLU A 95 6.82 -33.01 23.71
C GLU A 95 7.73 -31.83 24.09
N SER A 96 7.29 -30.61 23.79
CA SER A 96 7.97 -29.38 24.20
C SER A 96 8.00 -29.20 25.74
N ILE A 97 6.91 -29.59 26.42
CA ILE A 97 6.81 -29.56 27.88
C ILE A 97 7.70 -30.63 28.50
N SER A 98 7.68 -31.86 27.99
CA SER A 98 8.55 -32.94 28.50
C SER A 98 10.03 -32.64 28.33
N ARG A 99 10.43 -32.01 27.20
CA ARG A 99 11.82 -31.59 26.97
C ARG A 99 12.25 -30.49 27.94
N ARG A 100 11.36 -29.53 28.22
CA ARG A 100 11.60 -28.45 29.19
C ARG A 100 11.69 -28.99 30.62
N GLU A 101 10.85 -29.95 30.97
CA GLU A 101 10.82 -30.58 32.28
C GLU A 101 12.05 -31.47 32.53
N ALA A 102 12.53 -32.18 31.50
CA ALA A 102 13.78 -32.95 31.57
C ALA A 102 15.02 -32.06 31.78
N LEU A 103 15.06 -30.87 31.17
CA LEU A 103 16.12 -29.88 31.37
C LEU A 103 16.08 -29.27 32.78
N ILE A 104 14.88 -29.03 33.32
CA ILE A 104 14.70 -28.50 34.68
C ILE A 104 15.09 -29.55 35.74
N GLN A 105 14.75 -30.83 35.55
CA GLN A 105 15.18 -31.91 36.44
C GLN A 105 16.70 -32.10 36.43
N ARG A 106 17.34 -31.97 35.26
CA ARG A 106 18.80 -32.04 35.12
C ARG A 106 19.53 -30.82 35.69
N ALA A 107 18.85 -29.68 35.80
CA ALA A 107 19.38 -28.49 36.47
C ALA A 107 19.20 -28.54 38.00
N GLN A 108 18.15 -29.22 38.50
CA GLN A 108 17.88 -29.36 39.94
C GLN A 108 18.67 -30.49 40.61
N GLN A 109 19.00 -31.55 39.86
CA GLN A 109 19.99 -32.55 40.27
C GLN A 109 21.38 -31.95 40.04
N GLY A 110 21.89 -31.23 41.05
CA GLY A 110 23.20 -30.56 41.00
C GLY A 110 24.27 -31.41 40.33
N ALA A 111 24.98 -30.79 39.40
CA ALA A 111 26.02 -31.42 38.58
C ALA A 111 27.02 -32.24 39.42
N PRO A 112 27.28 -33.49 39.00
CA PRO A 112 28.63 -34.00 38.96
C PRO A 112 29.07 -34.11 37.50
N ALA A 113 30.28 -33.62 37.27
CA ALA A 113 31.20 -34.06 36.23
C ALA A 113 30.74 -33.97 34.76
N ILE A 114 31.46 -33.11 34.03
CA ILE A 114 31.89 -33.40 32.67
C ILE A 114 32.65 -34.76 32.71
N GLN A 115 31.92 -35.83 32.44
CA GLN A 115 32.39 -37.09 31.85
C GLN A 115 31.50 -37.23 30.62
N SER A 116 31.97 -37.37 29.39
CA SER A 116 33.22 -37.94 28.91
C SER A 116 33.20 -37.77 27.39
N GLU A 117 34.20 -37.10 26.82
CA GLU A 117 34.79 -37.61 25.59
C GLU A 117 36.24 -37.99 25.91
N THR A 118 36.39 -39.30 26.03
CA THR A 118 37.61 -40.08 26.06
C THR A 118 38.53 -39.62 24.94
N CYS A 119 39.48 -38.73 25.23
CA CYS A 119 40.71 -38.70 24.44
C CYS A 119 41.55 -39.86 24.95
N ALA A 120 41.57 -40.93 24.17
CA ALA A 120 42.29 -42.15 24.46
C ALA A 120 43.72 -41.84 24.91
N SER A 121 44.08 -42.45 26.03
CA SER A 121 45.42 -42.63 26.53
C SER A 121 46.35 -43.11 25.42
N GLN A 122 47.35 -42.31 25.07
CA GLN A 122 48.65 -42.84 24.71
C GLN A 122 49.72 -42.00 25.39
N SER A 123 50.11 -42.46 26.57
CA SER A 123 51.41 -42.16 27.16
C SER A 123 52.51 -42.65 26.20
N PRO A 124 53.48 -41.82 25.76
CA PRO A 124 54.70 -42.35 25.18
C PRO A 124 55.57 -42.86 26.33
N GLN A 125 55.77 -44.17 26.41
CA GLN A 125 56.83 -44.74 27.24
C GLN A 125 58.20 -44.22 26.76
N PRO A 126 59.19 -44.05 27.65
CA PRO A 126 60.54 -43.67 27.24
C PRO A 126 61.27 -44.93 26.76
N LEU A 127 61.27 -45.18 25.45
CA LEU A 127 62.19 -46.15 24.86
C LEU A 127 63.47 -45.42 24.47
N VAL A 128 64.36 -45.23 25.45
CA VAL A 128 65.79 -44.99 25.15
C VAL A 128 66.36 -46.31 24.65
N SER A 129 66.29 -46.52 23.34
CA SER A 129 67.18 -47.45 22.65
C SER A 129 68.31 -46.64 22.05
N GLN A 130 69.51 -46.86 22.59
CA GLN A 130 70.76 -46.36 22.02
C GLN A 130 70.91 -46.95 20.61
N GLN A 131 70.59 -46.18 19.59
CA GLN A 131 71.00 -46.46 18.22
C GLN A 131 71.56 -45.18 17.61
N THR A 132 72.69 -45.37 16.95
CA THR A 132 73.58 -44.35 16.40
C THR A 132 72.81 -43.36 15.53
N LEU A 133 72.79 -42.10 15.95
CA LEU A 133 72.14 -40.98 15.25
C LEU A 133 72.58 -40.95 13.78
N SER A 134 71.65 -41.25 12.89
CA SER A 134 71.79 -40.95 11.47
C SER A 134 71.39 -39.49 11.23
N SER A 135 71.99 -38.84 10.23
CA SER A 135 71.79 -37.41 9.97
C SER A 135 70.34 -37.02 9.65
N GLU A 136 69.47 -37.97 9.32
CA GLU A 136 68.02 -37.76 9.06
C GLU A 136 67.19 -37.66 10.36
N GLU A 137 67.58 -38.33 11.44
CA GLU A 137 66.83 -38.31 12.71
C GLU A 137 67.04 -37.00 13.49
N VAL A 138 68.19 -36.34 13.27
CA VAL A 138 68.46 -35.00 13.81
C VAL A 138 67.56 -33.95 13.16
N GLU A 139 67.27 -34.11 11.86
CA GLU A 139 66.32 -33.26 11.12
C GLU A 139 64.90 -33.46 11.68
N HIS A 140 64.46 -34.71 11.88
CA HIS A 140 63.16 -35.03 12.46
C HIS A 140 63.01 -34.58 13.91
N LEU A 141 64.06 -34.64 14.72
CA LEU A 141 64.04 -34.15 16.10
C LEU A 141 63.92 -32.63 16.15
N ARG A 142 64.60 -31.93 15.24
CA ARG A 142 64.49 -30.47 15.09
C ARG A 142 63.07 -30.07 14.70
N GLU A 143 62.48 -30.79 13.74
CA GLU A 143 61.09 -30.57 13.34
C GLU A 143 60.09 -30.90 14.47
N ALA A 144 60.35 -31.93 15.27
CA ALA A 144 59.52 -32.27 16.43
C ALA A 144 59.59 -31.19 17.53
N ILE A 145 60.77 -30.60 17.76
CA ILE A 145 60.96 -29.49 18.71
C ILE A 145 60.24 -28.22 18.23
N ASP A 146 60.31 -27.91 16.92
CA ASP A 146 59.57 -26.79 16.33
C ASP A 146 58.05 -27.00 16.47
N ARG A 147 57.56 -28.21 16.20
CA ARG A 147 56.14 -28.58 16.41
C ARG A 147 55.72 -28.50 17.88
N LEU A 148 56.61 -28.83 18.82
CA LEU A 148 56.33 -28.72 20.25
C LEU A 148 56.25 -27.25 20.70
N GLY A 149 57.10 -26.38 20.14
CA GLY A 149 57.06 -24.94 20.37
C GLY A 149 55.78 -24.30 19.83
N GLU A 150 55.34 -24.70 18.64
CA GLU A 150 54.07 -24.30 18.03
C GLU A 150 52.87 -24.74 18.88
N ALA A 151 52.89 -25.99 19.36
CA ALA A 151 51.84 -26.54 20.23
C ALA A 151 51.77 -25.83 21.59
N ALA A 152 52.92 -25.51 22.20
CA ALA A 152 52.98 -24.73 23.43
C ALA A 152 52.41 -23.32 23.25
N ALA A 153 52.71 -22.67 22.11
CA ALA A 153 52.13 -21.38 21.75
C ALA A 153 50.62 -21.47 21.49
N GLN A 154 50.12 -22.55 20.90
CA GLN A 154 48.68 -22.81 20.77
C GLN A 154 48.01 -23.02 22.13
N LEU A 155 48.63 -23.76 23.06
CA LEU A 155 48.10 -23.96 24.41
C LEU A 155 47.99 -22.63 25.18
N ALA A 156 49.00 -21.77 25.08
CA ALA A 156 48.97 -20.44 25.69
C ALA A 156 47.84 -19.57 25.12
N ARG A 157 47.61 -19.63 23.80
CA ARG A 157 46.47 -18.97 23.14
C ARG A 157 45.14 -19.50 23.65
N ILE A 158 44.99 -20.82 23.78
CA ILE A 158 43.78 -21.45 24.33
C ILE A 158 43.54 -21.00 25.78
N GLY A 159 44.57 -20.93 26.62
CA GLY A 159 44.47 -20.43 27.99
C GLY A 159 43.96 -18.98 28.06
N SER A 160 44.47 -18.11 27.17
CA SER A 160 44.02 -16.71 27.10
C SER A 160 42.57 -16.57 26.61
N VAL A 161 42.17 -17.38 25.61
CA VAL A 161 40.80 -17.40 25.08
C VAL A 161 39.82 -17.96 26.11
N SER A 162 40.23 -18.97 26.87
CA SER A 162 39.42 -19.56 27.94
C SER A 162 39.14 -18.55 29.05
N SER A 163 40.16 -17.80 29.49
CA SER A 163 39.99 -16.72 30.47
C SER A 163 39.05 -15.62 29.96
N GLU A 164 39.18 -15.22 28.70
CA GLU A 164 38.30 -14.24 28.06
C GLU A 164 36.85 -14.77 27.95
N MET A 165 36.66 -16.04 27.60
CA MET A 165 35.33 -16.67 27.59
C MET A 165 34.69 -16.67 28.97
N THR A 166 35.41 -17.04 30.03
CA THR A 166 34.88 -17.02 31.41
C THR A 166 34.40 -15.62 31.79
N LYS A 167 35.19 -14.59 31.44
CA LYS A 167 34.85 -13.19 31.70
C LYS A 167 33.60 -12.74 30.94
N ARG A 168 33.44 -13.20 29.70
CA ARG A 168 32.23 -12.95 28.89
C ARG A 168 31.01 -13.67 29.43
N TYR A 169 31.15 -14.90 29.90
CA TYR A 169 30.07 -15.64 30.55
C TYR A 169 29.58 -14.96 31.84
N GLU A 170 30.49 -14.41 32.63
CA GLU A 170 30.15 -13.66 33.85
C GLU A 170 29.39 -12.37 33.53
N LEU A 171 29.83 -11.61 32.52
CA LEU A 171 29.14 -10.42 32.03
C LEU A 171 27.74 -10.77 31.49
N MET A 172 27.60 -11.87 30.75
CA MET A 172 26.33 -12.33 30.20
C MET A 172 25.36 -12.85 31.28
N ALA A 173 25.88 -13.45 32.36
CA ALA A 173 25.09 -13.85 33.52
C ALA A 173 24.55 -12.65 34.33
N LEU A 174 25.30 -11.55 34.42
CA LEU A 174 24.85 -10.31 35.05
C LEU A 174 23.81 -9.55 34.22
N ASP A 175 23.88 -9.68 32.88
CA ASP A 175 22.94 -9.04 31.94
C ASP A 175 21.57 -9.74 31.85
N TYR A 176 21.37 -10.87 32.54
CA TYR A 176 20.09 -11.58 32.63
C TYR A 176 18.97 -10.69 33.19
N SER A 177 19.31 -9.74 34.08
CA SER A 177 18.38 -8.73 34.59
C SER A 177 17.87 -7.80 33.49
N LYS A 178 18.75 -7.34 32.58
CA LYS A 178 18.37 -6.52 31.42
C LYS A 178 17.57 -7.31 30.41
N MET A 179 17.90 -8.59 30.20
CA MET A 179 17.12 -9.48 29.33
C MET A 179 15.69 -9.70 29.86
N SER A 180 15.54 -9.89 31.17
CA SER A 180 14.23 -9.98 31.83
C SER A 180 13.45 -8.68 31.72
N GLN A 181 14.12 -7.53 31.85
CA GLN A 181 13.49 -6.21 31.70
C GLN A 181 13.04 -5.96 30.26
N HIS A 182 13.87 -6.30 29.27
CA HIS A 182 13.52 -6.23 27.85
C HIS A 182 12.34 -7.13 27.50
N SER A 183 12.28 -8.34 28.09
CA SER A 183 11.17 -9.28 27.89
C SER A 183 9.86 -8.73 28.47
N ALA A 184 9.91 -8.11 29.66
CA ALA A 184 8.74 -7.47 30.26
C ALA A 184 8.26 -6.25 29.43
N GLN A 185 9.20 -5.45 28.91
CA GLN A 185 8.86 -4.33 28.03
C GLN A 185 8.25 -4.81 26.71
N TYR A 186 8.82 -5.84 26.09
CA TYR A 186 8.31 -6.45 24.85
C TYR A 186 6.88 -6.99 25.03
N LEU A 187 6.58 -7.64 26.15
CA LEU A 187 5.21 -8.09 26.46
C LEU A 187 4.23 -6.90 26.53
N GLY A 188 4.64 -5.78 27.13
CA GLY A 188 3.82 -4.57 27.17
C GLY A 188 3.59 -3.93 25.79
N GLU A 189 4.63 -3.90 24.95
CA GLU A 189 4.52 -3.44 23.56
C GLU A 189 3.61 -4.36 22.73
N MET A 190 3.69 -5.67 22.93
CA MET A 190 2.85 -6.66 22.26
C MET A 190 1.38 -6.57 22.69
N GLU A 191 1.12 -6.29 23.98
CA GLU A 191 -0.24 -6.00 24.47
C GLU A 191 -0.79 -4.69 23.87
N SER A 192 0.05 -3.66 23.75
CA SER A 192 -0.30 -2.42 23.06
C SER A 192 -0.62 -2.65 21.59
N LEU A 193 0.18 -3.46 20.90
CA LEU A 193 -0.06 -3.85 19.51
C LEU A 193 -1.37 -4.64 19.36
N ALA A 194 -1.64 -5.60 20.26
CA ALA A 194 -2.89 -6.35 20.26
C ALA A 194 -4.11 -5.43 20.44
N ARG A 195 -4.04 -4.46 21.36
CA ARG A 195 -5.07 -3.41 21.50
C ARG A 195 -5.21 -2.56 20.24
N ASN A 196 -4.10 -2.16 19.63
CA ASN A 196 -4.10 -1.34 18.41
C ASN A 196 -4.75 -2.09 17.23
N VAL A 197 -4.36 -3.33 16.99
CA VAL A 197 -4.94 -4.18 15.92
C VAL A 197 -6.44 -4.40 16.16
N THR A 198 -6.85 -4.64 17.40
CA THR A 198 -8.27 -4.77 17.76
C THR A 198 -9.02 -3.46 17.52
N GLY A 199 -8.42 -2.32 17.88
CA GLY A 199 -8.98 -1.00 17.62
C GLY A 199 -9.10 -0.68 16.12
N LEU A 200 -8.11 -1.06 15.32
CA LEU A 200 -8.15 -0.92 13.86
C LEU A 200 -9.25 -1.78 13.25
N ASN A 201 -9.43 -3.03 13.69
CA ASN A 201 -10.54 -3.87 13.25
C ASN A 201 -11.90 -3.23 13.57
N ALA A 202 -12.07 -2.65 14.76
CA ALA A 202 -13.30 -1.94 15.10
C ALA A 202 -13.54 -0.70 14.20
N ILE A 203 -12.49 0.04 13.82
CA ILE A 203 -12.59 1.15 12.87
C ILE A 203 -12.96 0.64 11.48
N TYR A 204 -12.39 -0.47 11.01
CA TYR A 204 -12.77 -1.05 9.72
C TYR A 204 -14.22 -1.49 9.69
N GLU A 205 -14.73 -2.12 10.75
CA GLU A 205 -16.16 -2.45 10.87
C GLU A 205 -17.03 -1.20 10.85
N LEU A 206 -16.65 -0.15 11.59
CA LEU A 206 -17.36 1.13 11.58
C LEU A 206 -17.33 1.79 10.20
N GLN A 207 -16.20 1.74 9.49
CA GLN A 207 -16.04 2.28 8.16
C GLN A 207 -16.91 1.52 7.15
N LEU A 208 -16.93 0.19 7.19
CA LEU A 208 -17.82 -0.64 6.37
C LEU A 208 -19.28 -0.30 6.63
N LYS A 209 -19.67 -0.14 7.89
CA LYS A 209 -21.03 0.27 8.27
C LYS A 209 -21.38 1.68 7.78
N SER A 210 -20.44 2.62 7.88
CA SER A 210 -20.62 3.99 7.39
C SER A 210 -20.73 4.05 5.87
N ILE A 211 -19.91 3.26 5.15
CA ILE A 211 -19.98 3.15 3.70
C ILE A 211 -21.32 2.55 3.29
N SER A 212 -21.79 1.51 3.98
CA SER A 212 -23.12 0.92 3.73
C SER A 212 -24.25 1.96 3.90
N SER A 213 -24.22 2.74 4.99
CA SER A 213 -25.16 3.85 5.20
C SER A 213 -25.03 4.95 4.12
N GLN A 214 -23.81 5.21 3.65
CA GLN A 214 -23.56 6.16 2.58
C GLN A 214 -24.14 5.67 1.25
N VAL A 215 -24.00 4.38 0.93
CA VAL A 215 -24.62 3.75 -0.25
C VAL A 215 -26.14 3.85 -0.18
N GLU A 216 -26.75 3.57 0.98
CA GLU A 216 -28.20 3.75 1.15
C GLU A 216 -28.64 5.20 0.90
N THR A 217 -27.84 6.17 1.36
CA THR A 217 -28.11 7.59 1.10
C THR A 217 -27.99 7.91 -0.39
N ILE A 218 -27.00 7.35 -1.09
CA ILE A 218 -26.84 7.48 -2.55
C ILE A 218 -28.03 6.88 -3.28
N ASP A 219 -28.54 5.73 -2.85
CA ASP A 219 -29.73 5.10 -3.44
C ASP A 219 -30.98 5.97 -3.30
N ARG A 220 -31.16 6.60 -2.13
CA ARG A 220 -32.25 7.57 -1.91
C ARG A 220 -32.09 8.81 -2.80
N ILE A 221 -30.88 9.33 -2.96
CA ILE A 221 -30.60 10.47 -3.85
C ILE A 221 -30.86 10.09 -5.31
N ASN A 222 -30.38 8.92 -5.76
CA ASN A 222 -30.61 8.43 -7.12
C ASN A 222 -32.10 8.22 -7.40
N SER A 223 -32.84 7.65 -6.44
CA SER A 223 -34.29 7.49 -6.55
C SER A 223 -35.00 8.85 -6.62
N GLY A 224 -34.58 9.83 -5.81
CA GLY A 224 -35.07 11.20 -5.87
C GLY A 224 -34.78 11.88 -7.21
N LEU A 225 -33.57 11.71 -7.75
CA LEU A 225 -33.19 12.22 -9.07
C LEU A 225 -34.00 11.55 -10.20
N GLN A 226 -34.25 10.25 -10.11
CA GLN A 226 -35.12 9.56 -11.05
C GLN A 226 -36.56 10.06 -10.97
N HIS A 227 -37.06 10.31 -9.76
CA HIS A 227 -38.39 10.88 -9.56
C HIS A 227 -38.49 12.30 -10.14
N ILE A 228 -37.48 13.15 -9.89
CA ILE A 228 -37.39 14.49 -10.49
C ILE A 228 -37.34 14.40 -12.01
N ARG A 229 -36.53 13.47 -12.55
CA ARG A 229 -36.45 13.22 -13.99
C ARG A 229 -37.81 12.82 -14.55
N GLN A 230 -38.53 11.90 -13.92
CA GLN A 230 -39.87 11.48 -14.34
C GLN A 230 -40.89 12.61 -14.26
N MET A 231 -40.83 13.45 -13.23
CA MET A 231 -41.69 14.63 -13.13
C MET A 231 -41.38 15.67 -14.21
N TYR A 232 -40.10 15.84 -14.58
CA TYR A 232 -39.69 16.74 -15.66
C TYR A 232 -40.02 16.19 -17.05
N GLU A 233 -39.75 14.91 -17.30
CA GLU A 233 -40.12 14.21 -18.54
C GLU A 233 -41.64 14.11 -18.69
N GLY A 234 -42.38 13.91 -17.59
CA GLY A 234 -43.84 13.88 -17.54
C GLY A 234 -44.49 15.27 -17.57
N GLY A 235 -43.78 16.33 -17.19
CA GLY A 235 -44.24 17.72 -17.30
C GLY A 235 -44.10 18.32 -18.70
N LEU A 236 -43.21 17.76 -19.55
CA LEU A 236 -43.09 18.16 -20.97
C LEU A 236 -44.37 17.93 -21.79
N PRO A 237 -45.09 16.79 -21.71
CA PRO A 237 -46.39 16.64 -22.39
C PRO A 237 -47.50 17.52 -21.78
N ASP A 238 -47.39 17.88 -20.50
CA ASP A 238 -48.30 18.84 -19.86
C ASP A 238 -48.11 20.27 -20.38
N SER A 239 -46.93 20.61 -20.92
CA SER A 239 -46.70 21.94 -21.54
C SER A 239 -47.53 22.14 -22.81
N GLU A 240 -47.73 21.09 -23.61
CA GLU A 240 -48.64 21.15 -24.77
C GLU A 240 -50.12 21.20 -24.35
N ALA A 241 -50.50 20.44 -23.32
CA ALA A 241 -51.86 20.46 -22.78
C ALA A 241 -52.19 21.83 -22.16
N PHE A 242 -51.29 22.38 -21.34
CA PHE A 242 -51.40 23.71 -20.76
C PHE A 242 -51.43 24.81 -21.82
N GLY A 243 -50.63 24.69 -22.89
CA GLY A 243 -50.68 25.61 -24.03
C GLY A 243 -52.04 25.60 -24.73
N ARG A 244 -52.65 24.41 -24.92
CA ARG A 244 -54.00 24.28 -25.49
C ARG A 244 -55.08 24.85 -24.56
N GLU A 245 -54.99 24.55 -23.26
CA GLU A 245 -55.91 25.08 -22.24
C GLU A 245 -55.84 26.61 -22.19
N SER A 246 -54.64 27.18 -22.20
CA SER A 246 -54.39 28.62 -22.21
C SER A 246 -54.90 29.30 -23.48
N ALA A 247 -54.71 28.67 -24.65
CA ALA A 247 -55.27 29.15 -25.91
C ALA A 247 -56.81 29.14 -25.87
N HIS A 248 -57.42 28.10 -25.32
CA HIS A 248 -58.87 27.99 -25.15
C HIS A 248 -59.42 29.06 -24.18
N LEU A 249 -58.76 29.28 -23.03
CA LEU A 249 -59.13 30.34 -22.09
C LEU A 249 -59.01 31.73 -22.72
N THR A 250 -57.97 31.98 -23.51
CA THR A 250 -57.80 33.23 -24.26
C THR A 250 -58.96 33.41 -25.25
N GLN A 251 -59.34 32.35 -25.96
CA GLN A 251 -60.48 32.40 -26.88
C GLN A 251 -61.79 32.70 -26.14
N GLN A 252 -62.04 32.09 -24.98
CA GLN A 252 -63.22 32.38 -24.17
C GLN A 252 -63.24 33.83 -23.66
N LEU A 253 -62.09 34.36 -23.21
CA LEU A 253 -61.94 35.77 -22.83
C LEU A 253 -62.23 36.71 -24.00
N THR A 254 -61.75 36.40 -25.21
CA THR A 254 -62.08 37.21 -26.39
C THR A 254 -63.57 37.17 -26.73
N GLN A 255 -64.22 36.00 -26.65
CA GLN A 255 -65.66 35.88 -26.87
C GLN A 255 -66.48 36.66 -25.83
N LEU A 256 -66.07 36.59 -24.57
CA LEU A 256 -66.70 37.33 -23.48
C LEU A 256 -66.57 38.84 -23.72
N ASN A 257 -65.35 39.31 -24.07
CA ASN A 257 -65.09 40.71 -24.41
C ASN A 257 -65.89 41.16 -25.64
N ASP A 258 -66.09 40.28 -26.64
CA ASP A 258 -66.92 40.56 -27.80
C ASP A 258 -68.40 40.70 -27.42
N VAL A 259 -68.91 39.86 -26.52
CA VAL A 259 -70.28 39.97 -25.99
C VAL A 259 -70.43 41.25 -25.17
N TYR A 260 -69.46 41.59 -24.31
CA TYR A 260 -69.45 42.86 -23.59
C TYR A 260 -69.40 44.06 -24.53
N ALA A 261 -68.58 44.02 -25.59
CA ALA A 261 -68.52 45.05 -26.60
C ALA A 261 -69.84 45.18 -27.37
N ARG A 262 -70.52 44.06 -27.68
CA ARG A 262 -71.85 44.05 -28.30
C ARG A 262 -72.92 44.60 -27.36
N LEU A 263 -72.87 44.28 -26.07
CA LEU A 263 -73.79 44.82 -25.06
C LEU A 263 -73.59 46.32 -24.88
N LEU A 264 -72.34 46.78 -24.77
CA LEU A 264 -71.99 48.20 -24.71
C LEU A 264 -72.40 48.93 -25.99
N ARG A 265 -72.17 48.35 -27.17
CA ARG A 265 -72.66 48.89 -28.44
C ARG A 265 -74.18 48.93 -28.49
N ALA A 266 -74.89 47.92 -27.99
CA ALA A 266 -76.35 47.93 -27.95
C ALA A 266 -76.89 49.02 -27.01
N LEU A 267 -76.24 49.23 -25.85
CA LEU A 267 -76.55 50.31 -24.91
C LEU A 267 -76.27 51.70 -25.50
N THR A 268 -75.19 51.85 -26.27
CA THR A 268 -74.80 53.14 -26.88
C THR A 268 -75.50 53.43 -28.21
N VAL A 269 -75.80 52.41 -29.03
CA VAL A 269 -76.60 52.52 -30.26
C VAL A 269 -78.05 52.83 -29.94
N ASN A 270 -78.61 52.25 -28.87
CA ASN A 270 -79.94 52.63 -28.38
C ASN A 270 -79.97 54.04 -27.73
N MET A 271 -78.80 54.67 -27.52
CA MET A 271 -78.70 56.09 -27.14
C MET A 271 -78.47 57.04 -28.32
N THR A 272 -78.19 56.55 -29.55
CA THR A 272 -77.68 57.39 -30.65
C THR A 272 -78.54 57.41 -31.92
N THR A 273 -79.88 57.55 -31.81
CA THR A 273 -80.72 58.18 -32.88
C THR A 273 -82.18 58.43 -32.45
N PRO A 274 -82.89 59.50 -32.89
CA PRO A 274 -82.48 60.91 -33.02
C PRO A 274 -83.47 61.90 -32.34
N GLY A 275 -82.96 62.93 -31.64
CA GLY A 275 -83.82 63.98 -31.06
C GLY A 275 -83.14 65.10 -30.24
N ALA A 276 -82.17 65.81 -30.83
CA ALA A 276 -81.69 67.17 -30.47
C ALA A 276 -80.93 67.36 -29.11
N PRO A 277 -80.32 68.54 -28.84
CA PRO A 277 -78.87 68.81 -29.00
C PRO A 277 -78.15 69.14 -27.66
N HIS A 278 -76.91 69.65 -27.74
CA HIS A 278 -76.01 70.19 -26.68
C HIS A 278 -75.02 69.17 -26.11
N THR A 279 -73.71 69.39 -25.93
CA THR A 279 -72.70 70.45 -26.21
C THR A 279 -71.34 69.79 -25.92
N PRO A 280 -70.22 70.18 -26.55
CA PRO A 280 -68.93 69.51 -26.36
C PRO A 280 -68.28 69.98 -25.06
N TYR A 281 -67.87 69.06 -24.19
CA TYR A 281 -66.93 69.39 -23.11
C TYR A 281 -65.59 68.69 -23.34
N SER A 282 -64.63 69.57 -23.58
CA SER A 282 -63.18 69.49 -23.64
C SER A 282 -62.49 68.34 -22.91
N ALA A 283 -61.49 67.78 -23.61
CA ALA A 283 -60.36 67.07 -23.04
C ALA A 283 -59.55 67.95 -22.08
N SER A 284 -58.91 67.32 -21.09
CA SER A 284 -57.59 67.75 -20.62
C SER A 284 -56.79 66.52 -20.17
N PRO A 285 -55.49 66.46 -20.51
CA PRO A 285 -54.62 65.33 -20.25
C PRO A 285 -54.01 65.46 -18.85
N THR A 286 -53.87 64.34 -18.15
CA THR A 286 -52.86 64.22 -17.08
C THR A 286 -51.88 63.15 -17.54
N ASP A 287 -50.86 63.66 -18.22
CA ASP A 287 -49.52 63.10 -18.23
C ASP A 287 -48.94 63.13 -16.79
N GLN A 288 -47.84 62.40 -16.61
CA GLN A 288 -46.81 62.50 -15.57
C GLN A 288 -46.72 61.32 -14.59
N ASP A 289 -45.77 60.42 -14.91
CA ASP A 289 -44.66 59.89 -14.07
C ASP A 289 -44.99 59.28 -12.68
N ASP A 290 -44.33 58.24 -12.16
CA ASP A 290 -42.97 57.76 -12.35
C ASP A 290 -42.80 56.41 -11.61
N HIS A 291 -41.78 55.63 -11.99
CA HIS A 291 -41.00 54.72 -11.12
C HIS A 291 -41.71 53.50 -10.47
N ILE A 292 -41.21 52.24 -10.45
CA ILE A 292 -39.84 51.73 -10.22
C ILE A 292 -39.73 50.33 -10.84
N ALA A 293 -38.67 50.14 -11.63
CA ALA A 293 -38.03 48.84 -11.84
C ALA A 293 -37.18 48.48 -10.63
N ARG A 294 -37.39 47.30 -10.05
CA ARG A 294 -36.36 46.47 -9.41
C ARG A 294 -36.87 45.05 -9.20
#